data_AF-X0XUQ9-F1
#
_entry.id   AF-X0XUQ9-F1
#
_cell.length_a   1.000
_cell.length_b   1.000
_cell.length_c   1.000
_cell.angle_alpha   90.00
_cell.angle_beta   90.00
_cell.angle_gamma   90.00
#
_symmetry.space_group_name_H-M   'P 1'
#
loop_
_entity.id
_entity.type
_entity.pdbx_description
1 polymer ?
#
loop_
_entity_poly.entity_id
_entity_poly.type
_entity_poly.pdbx_seq_one_letter_code
_entity_poly.pdbx_strand_id
1 'polypeptide(L)'
;MKRNLITGKEAVVCGLIGVVGACIFLFGFPKGSITTLMHEVLGLPGPGAGIALILGPFLILVALISSLLTRGHGGAVVASLMFGVAYALIAWVLAIPTTPKGAFGSPVFIAAIAYFAIAAEGGMVFGNAPKHVWRCMISGAVANTVLLVFYWVAVFPRKAGWINWGDIPLLLGLCLV
;
A
#
# COMPACT_ATOMS: atom_id res chain seq x y z
N MET A 1 3.38 -11.12 23.99
CA MET A 1 2.73 -9.83 24.37
C MET A 1 1.31 -9.85 23.80
N LYS A 2 0.29 -9.95 24.66
CA LYS A 2 -1.11 -10.06 24.25
C LYS A 2 -1.57 -8.66 23.81
N ARG A 3 -1.81 -8.46 22.51
CA ARG A 3 -2.33 -7.18 21.99
C ARG A 3 -3.85 -7.21 22.13
N ASN A 4 -4.43 -6.12 22.60
CA ASN A 4 -5.87 -5.96 22.66
C ASN A 4 -6.38 -5.40 21.32
N LEU A 5 -7.68 -5.54 21.07
CA LEU A 5 -8.35 -4.79 19.99
C LEU A 5 -8.16 -3.28 20.22
N ILE A 6 -7.99 -2.52 19.13
CA ILE A 6 -7.93 -1.05 19.22
C ILE A 6 -9.21 -0.49 19.84
N THR A 7 -9.04 0.51 20.69
CA THR A 7 -10.13 1.33 21.24
C THR A 7 -10.63 2.34 20.20
N GLY A 8 -11.79 2.96 20.44
CA GLY A 8 -12.33 4.00 19.55
C GLY A 8 -11.37 5.19 19.38
N LYS A 9 -10.65 5.60 20.44
CA LYS A 9 -9.65 6.68 20.37
C LYS A 9 -8.46 6.29 19.50
N GLU A 10 -7.97 5.06 19.64
CA GLU A 10 -6.87 4.53 18.82
C GLU A 10 -7.29 4.41 17.35
N ALA A 11 -8.52 3.98 17.08
CA ALA A 11 -9.06 3.94 15.71
C ALA A 11 -9.07 5.32 15.06
N VAL A 12 -9.45 6.38 15.80
CA VAL A 12 -9.39 7.77 15.30
C VAL A 12 -7.95 8.17 14.97
N VAL A 13 -6.98 7.88 15.84
CA VAL A 13 -5.56 8.17 15.58
C VAL A 13 -5.06 7.44 14.34
N CYS A 14 -5.34 6.13 14.21
CA CYS A 14 -5.00 5.35 13.02
C CYS A 14 -5.63 5.93 11.75
N GLY A 15 -6.90 6.34 11.84
CA GLY A 15 -7.59 6.98 10.72
C GLY A 15 -6.94 8.28 10.29
N LEU A 16 -6.55 9.14 11.24
CA LEU A 16 -5.82 10.38 10.96
C LEU A 16 -4.46 10.11 10.30
N ILE A 17 -3.72 9.09 10.75
CA ILE A 17 -2.47 8.67 10.12
C ILE A 17 -2.71 8.27 8.65
N GLY A 18 -3.78 7.51 8.39
CA GLY A 18 -4.19 7.16 7.03
C GLY A 18 -4.50 8.38 6.16
N VAL A 19 -5.30 9.32 6.67
CA VAL A 19 -5.66 10.56 5.98
C VAL A 19 -4.42 11.41 5.67
N VAL A 20 -3.54 11.61 6.65
CA VAL A 20 -2.28 12.35 6.46
C VAL A 20 -1.40 11.65 5.42
N GLY A 21 -1.27 10.33 5.51
CA GLY A 21 -0.56 9.53 4.51
C GLY A 21 -1.14 9.74 3.11
N ALA A 22 -2.46 9.76 2.95
CA ALA A 22 -3.12 9.98 1.66
C ALA A 22 -2.81 11.37 1.11
N CYS A 23 -2.84 12.41 1.94
CA CYS A 23 -2.45 13.76 1.54
C CYS A 23 -0.99 13.79 1.06
N ILE A 24 -0.06 13.26 1.86
CA ILE A 24 1.37 13.22 1.51
C ILE A 24 1.57 12.50 0.19
N PHE A 25 0.94 11.34 0.00
CA PHE A 25 1.10 10.56 -1.22
C PHE A 25 0.52 11.28 -2.44
N LEU A 26 -0.69 11.83 -2.32
CA LEU A 26 -1.38 12.51 -3.41
C LEU A 26 -0.61 13.75 -3.89
N PHE A 27 -0.07 14.55 -2.97
CA PHE A 27 0.67 15.77 -3.31
C PHE A 27 2.15 15.53 -3.60
N GLY A 28 2.75 14.51 -2.99
CA GLY A 28 4.15 14.12 -3.24
C GLY A 28 4.33 13.41 -4.59
N PHE A 29 3.32 12.69 -5.06
CA PHE A 29 3.35 11.97 -6.33
C PHE A 29 2.22 12.43 -7.27
N PRO A 30 2.35 13.62 -7.88
CA PRO A 30 1.38 14.10 -8.86
C PRO A 30 1.33 13.18 -10.09
N LYS A 31 0.27 13.32 -10.89
CA LYS A 31 -0.02 12.47 -12.07
C LYS A 31 1.22 12.16 -12.90
N GLY A 32 1.43 10.89 -13.19
CA GLY A 32 2.54 10.42 -14.04
C GLY A 32 3.92 10.40 -13.37
N SER A 33 4.12 11.08 -12.24
CA SER A 33 5.45 11.17 -11.59
C SER A 33 6.03 9.79 -11.24
N ILE A 34 5.21 8.89 -10.71
CA ILE A 34 5.61 7.50 -10.43
C ILE A 34 6.02 6.79 -11.71
N THR A 35 5.26 6.93 -12.80
CA THR A 35 5.56 6.27 -14.07
C THR A 35 6.86 6.80 -14.68
N THR A 36 7.05 8.12 -14.67
CA THR A 36 8.29 8.77 -15.12
C THR A 36 9.48 8.34 -14.27
N LEU A 37 9.36 8.36 -12.94
CA LEU A 37 10.44 7.95 -12.05
C LEU A 37 10.83 6.48 -12.27
N MET A 38 9.85 5.58 -12.43
CA MET A 38 10.15 4.16 -12.60
C MET A 38 10.76 3.84 -13.97
N HIS A 39 10.20 4.38 -15.05
CA HIS A 39 10.58 3.97 -16.41
C HIS A 39 11.61 4.87 -17.07
N GLU A 40 11.55 6.18 -16.84
CA GLU A 40 12.47 7.14 -17.48
C GLU A 40 13.72 7.38 -16.64
N VAL A 41 13.60 7.35 -15.31
CA VAL A 41 14.75 7.59 -14.41
C VAL A 41 15.42 6.29 -13.96
N LEU A 42 14.64 5.33 -13.45
CA LEU A 42 15.19 4.08 -12.92
C LEU A 42 15.29 2.95 -13.96
N GLY A 43 14.69 3.13 -15.15
CA GLY A 43 14.71 2.13 -16.23
C GLY A 43 14.08 0.78 -15.84
N LEU A 44 13.17 0.78 -14.87
CA LEU A 44 12.57 -0.46 -14.37
C LEU A 44 11.53 -1.01 -15.33
N PRO A 45 11.48 -2.34 -15.50
CA PRO A 45 10.57 -2.94 -16.44
C PRO A 45 9.16 -3.11 -15.86
N GLY A 46 8.19 -3.14 -16.78
CA GLY A 46 6.87 -3.69 -16.56
C GLY A 46 5.88 -2.85 -15.72
N PRO A 47 4.58 -3.10 -15.88
CA PRO A 47 3.55 -2.53 -15.04
C PRO A 47 3.65 -3.14 -13.62
N GLY A 48 3.90 -2.30 -12.62
CA GLY A 48 4.00 -2.73 -11.22
C GLY A 48 5.20 -2.21 -10.46
N ALA A 49 6.26 -1.73 -11.15
CA ALA A 49 7.44 -1.15 -10.50
C ALA A 49 7.07 -0.05 -9.50
N GLY A 50 6.16 0.85 -9.89
CA GLY A 50 5.68 1.92 -9.00
C GLY A 50 4.85 1.43 -7.81
N ILE A 51 4.21 0.26 -7.93
CA ILE A 51 3.49 -0.36 -6.82
C ILE A 51 4.51 -0.99 -5.86
N ALA A 52 5.46 -1.77 -6.39
CA ALA A 52 6.48 -2.45 -5.61
C ALA A 52 7.40 -1.50 -4.84
N LEU A 53 7.80 -0.38 -5.45
CA LEU A 53 8.81 0.53 -4.88
C LEU A 53 8.25 1.78 -4.21
N ILE A 54 7.05 2.23 -4.58
CA ILE A 54 6.51 3.50 -4.06
C ILE A 54 5.25 3.26 -3.27
N LEU A 55 4.16 2.81 -3.92
CA LEU A 55 2.87 2.71 -3.24
C LEU A 55 2.91 1.70 -2.08
N GLY A 56 3.43 0.51 -2.32
CA GLY A 56 3.53 -0.55 -1.33
C GLY A 56 4.34 -0.13 -0.11
N PRO A 57 5.63 0.24 -0.27
CA PRO A 57 6.46 0.72 0.83
C PRO A 57 5.85 1.90 1.59
N PHE A 58 5.19 2.84 0.89
CA PHE A 58 4.50 3.95 1.53
C PHE A 58 3.32 3.48 2.39
N LEU A 59 2.48 2.57 1.87
CA LEU A 59 1.36 2.00 2.63
C LEU A 59 1.84 1.17 3.83
N ILE A 60 2.95 0.44 3.68
CA ILE A 60 3.58 -0.30 4.78
C ILE A 60 4.01 0.67 5.88
N LEU A 61 4.64 1.79 5.52
CA LEU A 61 5.05 2.82 6.47
C LEU A 61 3.83 3.35 7.25
N VAL A 62 2.75 3.71 6.56
CA VAL A 62 1.49 4.17 7.17
C VAL A 62 0.92 3.11 8.13
N ALA A 63 0.85 1.85 7.69
CA ALA A 63 0.36 0.73 8.47
C ALA A 63 1.22 0.45 9.73
N LEU A 64 2.55 0.48 9.57
CA LEU A 64 3.49 0.24 10.67
C LEU A 64 3.49 1.37 11.68
N ILE A 65 3.50 2.63 11.26
CA ILE A 65 3.41 3.79 12.16
C ILE A 65 2.14 3.69 13.01
N SER A 66 1.00 3.40 12.38
CA SER A 66 -0.26 3.20 13.07
C SER A 66 -0.20 2.06 14.10
N SER A 67 0.27 0.87 13.69
CA SER A 67 0.38 -0.30 14.57
C SER A 67 1.35 -0.09 15.74
N LEU A 68 2.45 0.64 15.53
CA LEU A 68 3.44 0.94 16.55
C LEU A 68 2.93 1.97 17.58
N LEU A 69 2.17 2.97 17.13
CA LEU A 69 1.63 4.02 17.99
C LEU A 69 0.50 3.50 18.88
N THR A 70 -0.43 2.71 18.35
CA THR A 70 -1.58 2.22 19.13
C THR A 70 -1.33 0.89 19.81
N ARG A 71 -0.36 0.09 19.33
CA ARG A 71 -0.01 -1.25 19.85
C ARG A 71 -1.16 -2.28 19.88
N GLY A 72 -2.37 -1.89 19.48
CA GLY A 72 -3.56 -2.74 19.37
C GLY A 72 -3.74 -3.37 18.00
N HIS A 73 -4.55 -4.43 17.94
CA HIS A 73 -4.94 -5.13 16.72
C HIS A 73 -5.92 -4.31 15.89
N GLY A 74 -5.66 -4.22 14.58
CA GLY A 74 -6.51 -3.56 13.61
C GLY A 74 -6.09 -2.13 13.25
N GLY A 75 -5.06 -1.59 13.90
CA GLY A 75 -4.56 -0.24 13.61
C GLY A 75 -4.15 -0.08 12.15
N ALA A 76 -3.36 -1.02 11.63
CA ALA A 76 -2.92 -1.00 10.23
C ALA A 76 -4.08 -1.10 9.25
N VAL A 77 -5.13 -1.87 9.61
CA VAL A 77 -6.32 -1.99 8.78
C VAL A 77 -7.05 -0.67 8.67
N VAL A 78 -7.32 -0.03 9.81
CA VAL A 78 -8.01 1.27 9.85
C VAL A 78 -7.20 2.33 9.10
N ALA A 79 -5.89 2.42 9.35
CA ALA A 79 -5.03 3.40 8.71
C ALA A 79 -4.97 3.22 7.19
N SER A 80 -4.81 1.98 6.71
CA SER A 80 -4.74 1.68 5.28
C SER A 80 -6.07 1.96 4.58
N LEU A 81 -7.20 1.53 5.15
CA LEU A 81 -8.52 1.81 4.57
C LEU A 81 -8.83 3.30 4.54
N MET A 82 -8.53 4.02 5.63
CA MET A 82 -8.70 5.47 5.68
C MET A 82 -7.80 6.18 4.68
N PHE A 83 -6.58 5.69 4.43
CA PHE A 83 -5.75 6.18 3.34
C PHE A 83 -6.46 6.04 1.99
N GLY A 84 -6.99 4.85 1.68
CA GLY A 84 -7.64 4.60 0.39
C GLY A 84 -8.89 5.46 0.18
N VAL A 85 -9.73 5.57 1.20
CA VAL A 85 -10.96 6.38 1.19
C VAL A 85 -10.63 7.86 1.12
N ALA A 86 -9.70 8.35 1.95
CA ALA A 86 -9.31 9.76 1.94
C ALA A 86 -8.66 10.15 0.61
N TYR A 87 -7.79 9.29 0.05
CA TYR A 87 -7.21 9.51 -1.26
C TYR A 87 -8.30 9.69 -2.33
N ALA A 88 -9.27 8.76 -2.38
CA ALA A 88 -10.37 8.81 -3.34
C ALA A 88 -11.22 10.07 -3.15
N LEU A 89 -11.56 10.40 -1.90
CA LEU A 89 -12.37 11.57 -1.56
C LEU A 89 -11.66 12.89 -1.93
N ILE A 90 -10.39 13.05 -1.57
CA ILE A 90 -9.62 14.25 -1.85
C ILE A 90 -9.43 14.41 -3.36
N ALA A 91 -9.07 13.34 -4.07
CA ALA A 91 -8.92 13.38 -5.51
C ALA A 91 -10.25 13.75 -6.21
N TRP A 92 -11.38 13.27 -5.70
CA TRP A 92 -12.71 13.61 -6.20
C TRP A 92 -13.10 15.07 -5.90
N VAL A 93 -12.99 15.51 -4.64
CA VAL A 93 -13.37 16.87 -4.20
C VAL A 93 -12.52 17.94 -4.89
N LEU A 94 -11.22 17.69 -5.04
CA LEU A 94 -10.28 18.64 -5.66
C LEU A 94 -10.14 18.43 -7.18
N ALA A 95 -10.89 17.50 -7.77
CA ALA A 95 -10.80 17.14 -9.18
C ALA A 95 -9.35 16.87 -9.67
N ILE A 96 -8.52 16.28 -8.82
CA ILE A 96 -7.11 16.02 -9.14
C ILE A 96 -7.05 14.89 -10.15
N PRO A 97 -6.39 15.08 -11.31
CA PRO A 97 -6.35 14.06 -12.34
C PRO A 97 -5.44 12.91 -11.89
N THR A 98 -5.99 11.71 -11.75
CA THR A 98 -5.23 10.52 -11.37
C THR A 98 -4.72 9.72 -12.57
N THR A 99 -3.67 8.93 -12.39
CA THR A 99 -3.10 8.11 -13.47
C THR A 99 -3.98 6.88 -13.69
N PRO A 100 -4.50 6.63 -14.91
CA PRO A 100 -5.45 5.53 -15.16
C PRO A 100 -4.81 4.14 -14.97
N LYS A 101 -3.49 4.02 -15.14
CA LYS A 101 -2.75 2.76 -15.00
C LYS A 101 -2.80 2.17 -13.59
N GLY A 102 -2.85 3.01 -12.56
CA GLY A 102 -2.93 2.57 -11.17
C GLY A 102 -4.35 2.49 -10.61
N ALA A 103 -5.37 2.86 -11.40
CA ALA A 103 -6.76 2.94 -10.97
C ALA A 103 -6.95 3.74 -9.65
N PHE A 104 -6.06 4.68 -9.37
CA PHE A 104 -6.01 5.46 -8.13
C PHE A 104 -7.33 6.20 -7.89
N GLY A 105 -7.89 6.05 -6.69
CA GLY A 105 -9.19 6.62 -6.30
C GLY A 105 -10.42 5.82 -6.75
N SER A 106 -10.25 4.70 -7.45
CA SER A 106 -11.37 3.83 -7.86
C SER A 106 -11.78 2.82 -6.76
N PRO A 107 -12.97 2.20 -6.87
CA PRO A 107 -13.35 1.10 -5.98
C PRO A 107 -12.36 -0.07 -6.00
N VAL A 108 -11.74 -0.37 -7.15
CA VAL A 108 -10.75 -1.44 -7.29
C VAL A 108 -9.47 -1.10 -6.51
N PHE A 109 -9.08 0.17 -6.48
CA PHE A 109 -7.95 0.65 -5.68
C PHE A 109 -8.22 0.50 -4.18
N ILE A 110 -9.42 0.86 -3.71
CA ILE A 110 -9.81 0.66 -2.31
C ILE A 110 -9.81 -0.84 -1.95
N ALA A 111 -10.30 -1.69 -2.84
CA ALA A 111 -10.24 -3.14 -2.66
C ALA A 111 -8.78 -3.64 -2.55
N ALA A 112 -7.89 -3.18 -3.44
CA ALA A 112 -6.47 -3.53 -3.39
C ALA A 112 -5.83 -3.16 -2.03
N ILE A 113 -6.16 -1.97 -1.52
CA ILE A 113 -5.72 -1.50 -0.20
C ILE A 113 -6.31 -2.35 0.92
N ALA A 114 -7.57 -2.78 0.83
CA ALA A 114 -8.17 -3.68 1.82
C ALA A 114 -7.44 -5.03 1.88
N TYR A 115 -7.11 -5.62 0.73
CA TYR A 115 -6.31 -6.86 0.66
C TYR A 115 -4.92 -6.67 1.25
N PHE A 116 -4.25 -5.58 0.89
CA PHE A 116 -2.96 -5.19 1.48
C PHE A 116 -3.06 -5.08 3.01
N ALA A 117 -4.07 -4.40 3.51
CA ALA A 117 -4.29 -4.13 4.92
C ALA A 117 -4.47 -5.41 5.73
N ILE A 118 -5.27 -6.35 5.21
CA ILE A 118 -5.48 -7.66 5.82
C ILE A 118 -4.17 -8.46 5.83
N ALA A 119 -3.40 -8.43 4.74
CA ALA A 119 -2.10 -9.12 4.67
C ALA A 119 -1.08 -8.52 5.65
N ALA A 120 -1.01 -7.18 5.74
CA ALA A 120 -0.13 -6.48 6.67
C ALA A 120 -0.48 -6.84 8.11
N GLU A 121 -1.75 -6.65 8.51
CA GLU A 121 -2.22 -6.98 9.85
C GLU A 121 -1.99 -8.47 10.15
N GLY A 122 -2.38 -9.37 9.24
CA GLY A 122 -2.15 -10.81 9.36
C GLY A 122 -0.68 -11.14 9.61
N GLY A 123 0.25 -10.55 8.86
CA GLY A 123 1.69 -10.75 9.07
C GLY A 123 2.18 -10.32 10.46
N MET A 124 1.68 -9.21 10.99
CA MET A 124 2.02 -8.78 12.36
C MET A 124 1.09 -9.29 13.47
N VAL A 125 0.09 -10.11 13.17
CA VAL A 125 -0.65 -10.91 14.17
C VAL A 125 -0.17 -12.36 14.22
N PHE A 126 0.12 -12.97 13.09
CA PHE A 126 0.47 -14.39 12.97
C PHE A 126 1.96 -14.66 12.76
N GLY A 127 2.77 -13.63 12.51
CA GLY A 127 4.21 -13.79 12.32
C GLY A 127 4.90 -14.36 13.57
N ASN A 128 5.47 -15.56 13.42
CA ASN A 128 6.29 -16.25 14.44
C ASN A 128 7.75 -15.76 14.47
N ALA A 129 8.06 -14.63 13.82
CA ALA A 129 9.42 -14.12 13.74
C ALA A 129 9.94 -13.71 15.14
N PRO A 130 11.17 -14.10 15.51
CA PRO A 130 11.68 -13.96 16.88
C PRO A 130 11.92 -12.51 17.30
N LYS A 131 12.12 -11.59 16.34
CA LYS A 131 12.30 -10.16 16.60
C LYS A 131 11.20 -9.33 15.95
N HIS A 132 10.76 -8.28 16.64
CA HIS A 132 9.73 -7.36 16.17
C HIS A 132 10.06 -6.76 14.79
N VAL A 133 11.33 -6.42 14.55
CA VAL A 133 11.80 -5.86 13.27
C VAL A 133 11.58 -6.85 12.11
N TRP A 134 12.01 -8.11 12.28
CA TRP A 134 11.82 -9.14 11.26
C TRP A 134 10.35 -9.41 10.96
N ARG A 135 9.50 -9.36 11.99
CA ARG A 135 8.05 -9.49 11.82
C ARG A 135 7.46 -8.36 10.98
N CYS A 136 7.90 -7.12 11.22
CA CYS A 136 7.49 -5.96 10.42
C CYS A 136 7.99 -6.07 8.98
N MET A 137 9.25 -6.49 8.78
CA MET A 137 9.81 -6.69 7.43
C MET A 137 9.03 -7.76 6.65
N ILE A 138 8.81 -8.93 7.24
CA ILE A 138 8.07 -10.02 6.60
C ILE A 138 6.61 -9.60 6.31
N SER A 139 5.94 -8.99 7.29
CA SER A 139 4.59 -8.46 7.11
C SER A 139 4.52 -7.45 5.97
N GLY A 140 5.49 -6.52 5.92
CA GLY A 140 5.60 -5.53 4.85
C GLY A 140 5.80 -6.19 3.49
N ALA A 141 6.79 -7.08 3.37
CA ALA A 141 7.11 -7.75 2.12
C ALA A 141 5.93 -8.59 1.59
N VAL A 142 5.24 -9.32 2.48
CA VAL A 142 4.04 -10.09 2.14
C VAL A 142 2.91 -9.16 1.69
N ALA A 143 2.65 -8.08 2.44
CA ALA A 143 1.60 -7.14 2.08
C ALA A 143 1.88 -6.44 0.74
N ASN A 144 3.13 -6.03 0.51
CA ASN A 144 3.57 -5.44 -0.76
C ASN A 144 3.39 -6.42 -1.92
N THR A 145 3.78 -7.68 -1.72
CA THR A 145 3.59 -8.74 -2.72
C THR A 145 2.11 -8.97 -3.02
N VAL A 146 1.26 -9.04 -1.99
CA VAL A 146 -0.20 -9.18 -2.15
C VAL A 146 -0.77 -8.01 -2.95
N LEU A 147 -0.34 -6.79 -2.64
CA LEU A 147 -0.75 -5.61 -3.39
C LEU A 147 -0.32 -5.71 -4.85
N LEU A 148 0.95 -6.03 -5.12
CA LEU A 148 1.49 -6.16 -6.46
C LEU A 148 0.74 -7.22 -7.29
N VAL A 149 0.55 -8.42 -6.72
CA VAL A 149 -0.19 -9.52 -7.35
C VAL A 149 -1.64 -9.13 -7.63
N PHE A 150 -2.29 -8.44 -6.70
CA PHE A 150 -3.64 -7.93 -6.92
C PHE A 150 -3.69 -7.00 -8.13
N TYR A 151 -2.72 -6.10 -8.27
CA TYR A 151 -2.65 -5.21 -9.43
C TYR A 151 -2.40 -5.96 -10.74
N TRP A 152 -1.54 -6.97 -10.73
CA TRP A 152 -1.27 -7.83 -11.89
C TRP A 152 -2.52 -8.56 -12.39
N VAL A 153 -3.39 -8.99 -11.48
CA VAL A 153 -4.59 -9.77 -11.83
C VAL A 153 -5.80 -8.87 -12.12
N ALA A 154 -6.04 -7.84 -11.30
CA ALA A 154 -7.29 -7.09 -11.33
C ALA A 154 -7.21 -5.75 -12.07
N VAL A 155 -6.03 -5.10 -12.09
CA VAL A 155 -5.89 -3.71 -12.57
C VAL A 155 -5.20 -3.66 -13.93
N PHE A 156 -3.99 -4.20 -14.05
CA PHE A 156 -3.16 -4.03 -15.24
C PHE A 156 -3.68 -4.67 -16.51
N PRO A 157 -4.30 -5.87 -16.50
CA PRO A 157 -4.86 -6.46 -17.73
C PRO A 157 -5.88 -5.55 -18.41
N ARG A 158 -6.52 -4.64 -17.65
CA ARG A 158 -7.52 -3.69 -18.16
C ARG A 158 -6.98 -2.30 -18.47
N LYS A 159 -5.77 -1.94 -17.99
CA LYS A 159 -5.29 -0.55 -17.97
C LYS A 159 -3.88 -0.33 -18.50
N ALA A 160 -2.99 -1.31 -18.38
CA ALA A 160 -1.58 -1.18 -18.72
C ALA A 160 -1.02 -2.34 -19.55
N GLY A 161 -1.82 -3.38 -19.79
CA GLY A 161 -1.39 -4.61 -20.46
C GLY A 161 -0.98 -5.69 -19.45
N TRP A 162 -0.71 -6.88 -19.97
CA TRP A 162 -0.20 -7.99 -19.17
C TRP A 162 1.25 -7.75 -18.78
N ILE A 163 1.64 -8.24 -17.61
CA ILE A 163 3.03 -8.27 -17.18
C ILE A 163 3.82 -9.28 -18.01
N ASN A 164 5.06 -8.95 -18.38
CA ASN A 164 5.96 -9.92 -18.96
C ASN A 164 6.48 -10.88 -17.88
N TRP A 165 6.44 -12.17 -18.15
CA TRP A 165 6.90 -13.20 -17.21
C TRP A 165 8.37 -13.02 -16.77
N GLY A 166 9.21 -12.45 -17.64
CA GLY A 166 10.60 -12.13 -17.31
C GLY A 166 10.78 -11.04 -16.24
N ASP A 167 9.79 -10.16 -16.07
CA ASP A 167 9.86 -9.03 -15.12
C ASP A 167 9.40 -9.44 -13.71
N ILE A 168 8.68 -10.57 -13.60
CA ILE A 168 8.07 -11.04 -12.34
C ILE A 168 9.13 -11.26 -11.24
N PRO A 169 10.25 -11.99 -11.47
CA PRO A 169 11.24 -12.24 -10.43
C PRO A 169 11.86 -10.96 -9.88
N LEU A 170 12.13 -9.98 -10.77
CA LEU A 170 12.69 -8.69 -10.38
C LEU A 170 11.69 -7.91 -9.52
N LEU A 171 10.43 -7.81 -9.96
CA LEU A 171 9.40 -7.04 -9.24
C LEU A 171 9.04 -7.68 -7.89
N LEU A 172 9.02 -9.01 -7.80
CA LEU A 172 8.89 -9.72 -6.52
C LEU A 172 10.11 -9.48 -5.63
N GLY A 173 11.32 -9.51 -6.19
CA GLY A 173 12.55 -9.17 -5.49
C GLY A 173 12.50 -7.77 -4.87
N LEU A 174 11.98 -6.78 -5.61
CA LEU A 174 11.79 -5.42 -5.10
C LEU A 174 10.78 -5.33 -3.96
N CYS A 175 9.82 -6.26 -3.87
CA CYS A 175 8.90 -6.31 -2.72
C CYS A 175 9.56 -6.88 -1.45
N LEU A 176 10.70 -7.56 -1.57
CA LEU A 176 11.43 -8.18 -0.45
C LEU A 176 12.50 -7.26 0.17
N VAL A 177 12.83 -6.15 -0.49
CA VAL A 177 13.80 -5.13 -0.06
C VAL A 177 13.09 -4.02 0.71
#